data_AF-A0A1I7XPY4-F1
#
_entry.id   AF-A0A1I7XPY4-F1
#
_cell.length_a   1.000
_cell.length_b   1.000
_cell.length_c   1.000
_cell.angle_alpha   90.00
_cell.angle_beta   90.00
_cell.angle_gamma   90.00
#
_symmetry.space_group_name_H-M   'P 1'
#
loop_
_entity.id
_entity.type
_entity.pdbx_description
1 polymer ?
#
loop_
_entity_poly.entity_id
_entity_poly.type
_entity_poly.pdbx_seq_one_letter_code
_entity_poly.pdbx_strand_id
1 'polypeptide(L)'
;MQGAPDSMQKKKIQAVKYMAQGLRRYTSLNHLAQAARAVLQKPDQVTAMYSDYVRVDIHQVQEQAGWVCGCDPLMVHHIHNAFKENLQKMAPMSQWAEWLESIVDQV
;
A
#
# COMPACT_ATOMS: atom_id res chain seq x y z
N MET A 1 -41.38 -5.44 0.17
CA MET A 1 -40.47 -5.83 -0.94
C MET A 1 -41.19 -6.52 -2.08
N GLN A 2 -42.33 -7.18 -1.84
CA GLN A 2 -43.20 -7.65 -2.92
C GLN A 2 -43.75 -6.46 -3.71
N GLY A 3 -43.64 -6.52 -5.04
CA GLY A 3 -44.15 -5.51 -5.98
C GLY A 3 -43.10 -4.68 -6.73
N ALA A 4 -41.82 -4.71 -6.34
CA ALA A 4 -40.76 -4.02 -7.09
C ALA A 4 -40.31 -4.85 -8.31
N PRO A 5 -40.07 -4.25 -9.49
CA PRO A 5 -39.57 -4.97 -10.65
C PRO A 5 -38.25 -5.71 -10.37
N ASP A 6 -38.09 -6.92 -10.90
CA ASP A 6 -36.91 -7.76 -10.65
C ASP A 6 -35.59 -7.06 -11.00
N SER A 7 -35.59 -6.19 -12.01
CA SER A 7 -34.44 -5.37 -12.40
C SER A 7 -33.99 -4.44 -11.26
N MET A 8 -34.93 -3.85 -10.51
CA MET A 8 -34.65 -3.01 -9.36
C MET A 8 -34.14 -3.83 -8.18
N GLN A 9 -34.73 -5.00 -7.94
CA GLN A 9 -34.28 -5.91 -6.88
C GLN A 9 -32.82 -6.36 -7.12
N LYS A 10 -32.49 -6.75 -8.36
CA LYS A 10 -31.13 -7.14 -8.77
C LYS A 10 -30.11 -6.02 -8.54
N LYS A 11 -30.43 -4.78 -8.94
CA LYS A 11 -29.56 -3.62 -8.71
C LYS A 11 -29.31 -3.35 -7.22
N LYS A 12 -30.34 -3.46 -6.37
CA LYS A 12 -30.19 -3.28 -4.91
C LYS A 12 -29.29 -4.35 -4.30
N ILE A 13 -29.49 -5.62 -4.67
CA ILE A 13 -28.63 -6.72 -4.23
C ILE A 13 -27.19 -6.48 -4.68
N GLN A 14 -26.98 -6.04 -5.92
CA GLN A 14 -25.65 -5.74 -6.42
C GLN A 14 -24.98 -4.59 -5.66
N ALA A 15 -25.71 -3.52 -5.35
CA ALA A 15 -25.20 -2.41 -4.55
C ALA A 15 -24.78 -2.87 -3.14
N VAL A 16 -25.59 -3.71 -2.48
CA VAL A 16 -25.24 -4.29 -1.17
C VAL A 16 -24.01 -5.19 -1.26
N LYS A 17 -23.86 -5.98 -2.34
CA LYS A 17 -22.65 -6.78 -2.58
C LYS A 17 -21.41 -5.92 -2.73
N TYR A 18 -21.48 -4.84 -3.50
CA TYR A 18 -20.36 -3.91 -3.66
C TYR A 18 -20.03 -3.19 -2.35
N MET A 19 -21.03 -2.78 -1.58
CA MET A 19 -20.81 -2.19 -0.26
C MET A 19 -20.14 -3.18 0.69
N ALA A 20 -20.62 -4.42 0.76
CA ALA A 20 -20.02 -5.47 1.60
C ALA A 20 -18.57 -5.79 1.17
N GLN A 21 -18.31 -5.83 -0.13
CA GLN A 21 -16.95 -6.00 -0.66
C GLN A 21 -16.04 -4.83 -0.28
N GLY A 22 -16.53 -3.59 -0.44
CA GLY A 22 -15.82 -2.38 -0.04
C GLY A 22 -15.48 -2.39 1.45
N LEU A 23 -16.46 -2.69 2.31
CA LEU A 23 -16.26 -2.79 3.76
C LEU A 23 -15.21 -3.84 4.13
N ARG A 24 -15.29 -5.05 3.55
CA ARG A 24 -14.26 -6.08 3.79
C ARG A 24 -12.88 -5.60 3.40
N ARG A 25 -12.75 -4.95 2.23
CA ARG A 25 -11.47 -4.40 1.76
C ARG A 25 -10.92 -3.36 2.75
N TYR A 26 -11.73 -2.38 3.15
CA TYR A 26 -11.30 -1.34 4.08
C TYR A 26 -10.97 -1.89 5.47
N THR A 27 -11.72 -2.86 5.98
CA THR A 27 -11.39 -3.54 7.24
C THR A 27 -10.05 -4.27 7.14
N SER A 28 -9.79 -5.01 6.06
CA SER A 28 -8.49 -5.66 5.84
C SER A 28 -7.34 -4.66 5.76
N LEU A 29 -7.51 -3.54 5.04
CA LEU A 29 -6.51 -2.48 4.97
C LEU A 29 -6.26 -1.81 6.32
N ASN A 30 -7.31 -1.58 7.12
CA ASN A 30 -7.17 -1.05 8.47
C ASN A 30 -6.38 -1.99 9.38
N HIS A 31 -6.61 -3.31 9.29
CA HIS A 31 -5.80 -4.28 10.03
C HIS A 31 -4.33 -4.28 9.60
N LEU A 32 -4.06 -4.17 8.29
CA LEU A 32 -2.69 -4.04 7.79
C LEU A 32 -2.03 -2.76 8.33
N ALA A 33 -2.72 -1.63 8.31
CA ALA A 33 -2.24 -0.37 8.85
C ALA A 33 -1.96 -0.45 10.36
N GLN A 34 -2.79 -1.17 11.12
CA GLN A 34 -2.56 -1.42 12.55
C GLN A 34 -1.32 -2.28 12.79
N ALA A 35 -1.14 -3.35 12.01
CA ALA A 35 0.04 -4.21 12.09
C ALA A 35 1.32 -3.42 11.76
N ALA A 36 1.29 -2.63 10.69
CA ALA A 36 2.40 -1.74 10.31
C ALA A 36 2.71 -0.74 11.43
N ARG A 37 1.69 -0.06 11.97
CA ARG A 37 1.86 0.89 13.08
C ARG A 37 2.52 0.25 14.30
N ALA A 38 2.11 -0.97 14.66
CA ALA A 38 2.68 -1.68 15.81
C ALA A 38 4.17 -2.01 15.65
N VAL A 39 4.64 -2.20 14.42
CA VAL A 39 6.07 -2.40 14.10
C VAL A 39 6.80 -1.05 14.06
N LEU A 40 6.23 -0.05 13.41
CA LEU A 40 6.84 1.29 13.25
C LEU A 40 7.02 2.04 14.58
N GLN A 41 6.27 1.66 15.63
CA GLN A 41 6.43 2.18 16.99
C GLN A 41 7.59 1.53 17.77
N LYS A 42 8.32 0.57 17.20
CA LYS A 42 9.43 -0.14 17.85
C LYS A 42 10.77 0.25 17.21
N PRO A 43 11.56 1.17 17.81
CA PRO A 43 12.80 1.69 17.22
C PRO A 43 13.80 0.61 16.80
N ASP A 44 13.97 -0.44 17.62
CA ASP A 44 14.90 -1.54 17.31
C ASP A 44 14.46 -2.31 16.06
N GLN A 45 13.16 -2.52 15.88
CA GLN A 45 12.63 -3.21 14.70
C GLN A 45 12.79 -2.34 13.45
N VAL A 46 12.51 -1.04 13.53
CA VAL A 46 12.67 -0.11 12.40
C VAL A 46 14.15 0.01 12.01
N THR A 47 15.06 0.04 12.98
CA THR A 47 16.51 0.07 12.74
C THR A 47 17.00 -1.21 12.07
N ALA A 48 16.51 -2.37 12.51
CA ALA A 48 16.79 -3.65 11.86
C ALA A 48 16.24 -3.66 10.41
N MET A 49 14.99 -3.23 10.21
CA MET A 49 14.39 -3.10 8.86
C MET A 49 15.22 -2.20 7.95
N TYR A 50 15.70 -1.05 8.45
CA TYR A 50 16.59 -0.17 7.69
C TYR A 50 17.89 -0.87 7.31
N SER A 51 18.56 -1.52 8.27
CA SER A 51 19.80 -2.26 8.06
C SER A 51 19.63 -3.38 7.02
N ASP A 52 18.52 -4.10 7.06
CA ASP A 52 18.22 -5.16 6.09
C ASP A 52 17.91 -4.56 4.72
N TYR A 53 17.16 -3.46 4.66
CA TYR A 53 16.76 -2.82 3.41
C TYR A 53 17.94 -2.23 2.65
N VAL A 54 18.89 -1.58 3.32
CA VAL A 54 20.07 -0.99 2.65
C VAL A 54 21.06 -2.01 2.11
N ARG A 55 20.92 -3.30 2.47
CA ARG A 55 21.71 -4.41 1.93
C ARG A 55 21.13 -4.97 0.63
N VAL A 56 19.91 -4.59 0.27
CA VAL A 56 19.27 -5.02 -0.98
C VAL A 56 19.96 -4.36 -2.16
N ASP A 57 20.27 -5.15 -3.19
CA ASP A 57 20.77 -4.64 -4.47
C ASP A 57 19.62 -4.04 -5.29
N ILE A 58 19.42 -2.74 -5.13
CA ILE A 58 18.34 -2.01 -5.82
C ILE A 58 18.59 -1.87 -7.30
N HIS A 59 19.86 -1.91 -7.75
CA HIS A 59 20.18 -1.90 -9.16
C HIS A 59 19.61 -3.17 -9.83
N GLN A 60 19.83 -4.32 -9.21
CA GLN A 60 19.26 -5.58 -9.69
C GLN A 60 17.72 -5.56 -9.67
N VAL A 61 17.10 -5.02 -8.60
CA VAL A 61 15.63 -4.88 -8.52
C VAL A 61 15.11 -4.00 -9.65
N GLN A 62 15.78 -2.88 -9.94
CA GLN A 62 15.41 -1.96 -11.01
C GLN A 62 15.50 -2.61 -12.39
N GLU A 63 16.58 -3.34 -12.69
CA GLU A 63 16.73 -4.08 -13.94
C GLU A 63 15.63 -5.13 -14.12
N GLN A 64 15.34 -5.90 -13.07
CA GLN A 64 14.29 -6.92 -13.11
C GLN A 64 12.89 -6.30 -13.24
N ALA A 65 12.61 -5.20 -12.54
CA ALA A 65 11.35 -4.48 -12.68
C ALA A 65 11.18 -3.93 -14.10
N GLY A 66 12.23 -3.33 -14.67
CA GLY A 66 12.23 -2.88 -16.07
C GLY A 66 11.93 -4.03 -17.05
N TRP A 67 12.56 -5.19 -16.86
CA TRP A 67 12.37 -6.35 -17.73
C TRP A 67 10.99 -7.02 -17.60
N VAL A 68 10.46 -7.14 -16.37
CA VAL A 68 9.23 -7.90 -16.09
C VAL A 68 7.97 -7.05 -16.25
N CYS A 69 7.97 -5.82 -15.73
CA CYS A 69 6.80 -4.93 -15.71
C CYS A 69 6.92 -3.71 -16.61
N GLY A 70 8.06 -3.49 -17.27
CA GLY A 70 8.30 -2.24 -18.01
C GLY A 70 8.35 -1.01 -17.09
N CYS A 71 8.69 -1.22 -15.81
CA CYS A 71 8.67 -0.19 -14.80
C CYS A 71 9.74 0.89 -15.08
N ASP A 72 9.38 2.17 -14.96
CA ASP A 72 10.31 3.29 -15.16
C ASP A 72 11.46 3.23 -14.12
N PRO A 73 12.73 3.13 -14.56
CA PRO A 73 13.90 3.21 -13.70
C PRO A 73 13.89 4.35 -12.69
N LEU A 74 13.44 5.54 -13.10
CA LEU A 74 13.40 6.72 -12.24
C LEU A 74 12.33 6.59 -11.16
N MET A 75 11.16 6.04 -11.50
CA MET A 75 10.10 5.77 -10.52
C MET A 75 10.60 4.79 -9.44
N VAL A 76 11.23 3.68 -9.86
CA VAL A 76 11.77 2.68 -8.91
C VAL A 76 12.82 3.31 -7.99
N HIS A 77 13.70 4.15 -8.54
CA HIS A 77 14.72 4.85 -7.76
C HIS A 77 14.10 5.83 -6.73
N HIS A 78 13.09 6.61 -7.13
CA HIS A 78 12.40 7.53 -6.21
C HIS A 78 11.68 6.78 -5.08
N ILE A 79 10.95 5.71 -5.39
CA ILE A 79 10.28 4.87 -4.40
C ILE A 79 11.30 4.29 -3.42
N HIS A 80 12.42 3.75 -3.93
CA HIS A 80 13.48 3.21 -3.09
C HIS A 80 14.04 4.26 -2.12
N ASN A 81 14.45 5.42 -2.63
CA ASN A 81 15.08 6.46 -1.82
C ASN A 81 14.13 6.98 -0.73
N ALA A 82 12.87 7.23 -1.08
CA ALA A 82 11.87 7.72 -0.13
C ALA A 82 11.54 6.67 0.94
N PHE A 83 11.42 5.38 0.56
CA PHE A 83 11.23 4.31 1.54
C PHE A 83 12.42 4.21 2.51
N LYS A 84 13.64 4.27 1.99
CA LYS A 84 14.88 4.26 2.79
C LYS A 84 14.93 5.45 3.76
N GLU A 85 14.60 6.65 3.28
CA GLU A 85 14.57 7.86 4.10
C GLU A 85 13.52 7.78 5.22
N ASN A 86 12.31 7.28 4.91
CA ASN A 86 11.25 7.09 5.89
C ASN A 86 11.64 6.10 6.98
N LEU A 87 12.33 5.00 6.64
CA LEU A 87 12.90 4.08 7.63
C LEU A 87 13.99 4.75 8.48
N GLN A 88 14.93 5.45 7.84
CA GLN A 88 16.07 6.07 8.51
C GLN A 88 15.63 7.11 9.55
N LYS A 89 14.60 7.90 9.22
CA LYS A 89 14.06 8.95 10.10
C LYS A 89 13.04 8.42 11.11
N MET A 90 12.74 7.12 11.08
CA MET A 90 11.65 6.51 11.85
C MET A 90 10.33 7.28 11.67
N ALA A 91 9.98 7.52 10.41
CA ALA A 91 8.83 8.34 10.04
C ALA A 91 7.53 7.83 10.69
N PRO A 92 6.67 8.71 11.20
CA PRO A 92 5.38 8.32 11.77
C PRO A 92 4.44 7.77 10.69
N MET A 93 3.43 7.01 11.10
CA MET A 93 2.46 6.36 10.19
C MET A 93 1.78 7.34 9.21
N SER A 94 1.56 8.59 9.61
CA SER A 94 0.97 9.62 8.72
C SER A 94 1.86 9.92 7.52
N GLN A 95 3.17 10.05 7.73
CA GLN A 95 4.13 10.31 6.65
C GLN A 95 4.24 9.13 5.69
N TRP A 96 4.15 7.90 6.20
CA TRP A 96 4.05 6.70 5.37
C TRP A 96 2.79 6.69 4.49
N ALA A 97 1.65 7.14 5.04
CA ALA A 97 0.39 7.21 4.30
C ALA A 97 0.45 8.29 3.21
N GLU A 98 0.92 9.50 3.53
CA GLU A 98 1.11 10.60 2.57
C GLU A 98 2.06 10.20 1.44
N TRP A 99 3.16 9.52 1.75
CA TRP A 99 4.09 9.03 0.75
C TRP A 99 3.47 7.97 -0.17
N LEU A 100 2.73 7.00 0.38
CA LEU A 100 2.03 5.98 -0.43
C LEU A 100 0.98 6.61 -1.35
N GLU A 101 0.24 7.61 -0.87
CA GLU A 101 -0.70 8.38 -1.69
C GLU A 101 0.02 9.06 -2.86
N SER A 102 1.16 9.72 -2.58
CA SER A 102 1.95 10.38 -3.62
C SER A 102 2.45 9.43 -4.72
N ILE A 103 2.69 8.14 -4.41
CA ILE A 103 3.10 7.13 -5.41
C ILE A 103 1.90 6.74 -6.27
N VAL A 104 0.74 6.52 -5.65
CA VAL A 104 -0.48 6.14 -6.37
C VAL A 104 -0.92 7.24 -7.32
N ASP A 105 -0.75 8.51 -6.95
CA ASP A 105 -1.08 9.67 -7.80
C ASP A 105 -0.17 9.82 -9.03
N GLN A 106 0.98 9.14 -9.05
CA GLN A 106 1.93 9.16 -10.18
C GLN A 106 1.67 8.05 -11.22
N VAL A 107 0.66 7.19 -11.01
CA VAL A 107 0.29 6.06 -11.87
C VAL A 107 -1.03 6.34 -12.59
#